data_AF-A0A1D6FQT2-F1
#
_entry.id   AF-A0A1D6FQT2-F1
#
_cell.length_a   1.000
_cell.length_b   1.000
_cell.length_c   1.000
_cell.angle_alpha   90.00
_cell.angle_beta   90.00
_cell.angle_gamma   90.00
#
_symmetry.space_group_name_H-M   'P 1'
#
loop_
_entity.id
_entity.type
_entity.pdbx_description
1 polymer ?
#
loop_
_entity_poly.entity_id
_entity_poly.type
_entity_poly.pdbx_seq_one_letter_code
_entity_poly.pdbx_strand_id
1 'polypeptide(L)' 'MEAFGGFFVDEKAARVENIFLEFLKRFKESDGAGEPFYEAEMEVMRSRESTTMYVDFAHVMRFNDVLQKAISEEYLRSD' A
#
# COMPACT_ATOMS: atom_id res chain seq x y z
N MET A 1 27.83 -20.80 -20.53
CA MET A 1 26.64 -20.92 -19.66
C MET A 1 26.75 -19.81 -18.64
N GLU A 2 26.17 -18.65 -18.95
CA GLU A 2 26.10 -17.51 -18.03
C GLU A 2 24.65 -17.04 -18.04
N ALA A 3 23.81 -17.69 -17.25
CA ALA A 3 22.48 -17.20 -16.96
C ALA A 3 22.64 -16.09 -15.92
N PHE A 4 22.83 -14.86 -16.41
CA PHE A 4 22.77 -13.66 -15.58
C PHE A 4 21.36 -13.57 -14.98
N GLY A 5 21.20 -14.05 -13.76
CA GLY A 5 20.05 -13.79 -12.90
C GLY A 5 20.08 -12.33 -12.43
N GLY A 6 19.83 -11.40 -13.35
CA GLY A 6 19.42 -10.05 -13.00
C GLY A 6 17.95 -10.10 -12.62
N PHE A 7 17.62 -9.80 -11.36
CA PHE A 7 16.24 -9.51 -11.00
C PHE A 7 15.83 -8.25 -11.78
N PHE A 8 14.92 -8.40 -12.75
CA PHE A 8 14.29 -7.24 -13.37
C PHE A 8 13.42 -6.58 -12.30
N VAL A 9 13.82 -5.38 -11.86
CA VAL A 9 12.99 -4.56 -10.98
C VAL A 9 11.88 -3.98 -11.82
N ASP A 10 10.63 -4.39 -11.54
CA ASP A 10 9.47 -3.72 -12.11
C ASP A 10 9.37 -2.32 -11.49
N GLU A 11 9.86 -1.32 -12.23
CA GLU A 11 9.84 0.09 -11.81
C GLU A 11 8.43 0.61 -11.56
N LYS A 12 7.42 0.07 -12.26
CA LYS A 12 6.00 0.41 -12.06
C LYS A 12 5.53 -0.16 -10.72
N ALA A 13 5.89 -1.41 -10.39
CA ALA A 13 5.60 -2.00 -9.09
C ALA A 13 6.26 -1.23 -7.94
N ALA A 14 7.56 -0.93 -8.06
CA ALA A 14 8.29 -0.17 -7.05
C ALA A 14 7.68 1.22 -6.80
N ARG A 15 7.23 1.90 -7.86
CA ARG A 15 6.54 3.18 -7.72
C ARG A 15 5.22 3.05 -6.97
N VAL A 16 4.40 2.06 -7.31
CA VAL A 16 3.10 1.82 -6.65
C VAL A 16 3.29 1.45 -5.18
N GLU A 17 4.29 0.62 -4.87
CA GLU A 17 4.66 0.27 -3.50
C GLU A 17 5.00 1.51 -2.67
N ASN A 18 5.87 2.38 -3.18
CA ASN A 18 6.24 3.61 -2.48
C ASN A 18 5.02 4.52 -2.22
N ILE A 19 4.10 4.63 -3.18
CA ILE A 19 2.87 5.42 -3.00
C ILE A 19 1.96 4.76 -1.96
N PHE A 20 1.87 3.44 -1.94
CA PHE A 20 1.08 2.70 -0.95
C PHE A 20 1.65 2.85 0.47
N LEU A 21 2.98 2.80 0.63
CA LEU A 21 3.62 3.05 1.93
C LEU A 21 3.38 4.47 2.43
N GLU A 22 3.42 5.46 1.54
CA GLU A 22 3.08 6.84 1.90
C GLU A 22 1.60 6.99 2.27
N PHE A 23 0.70 6.27 1.58
CA PHE A 23 -0.72 6.21 1.94
C PHE A 23 -0.92 5.71 3.38
N LEU A 24 -0.31 4.59 3.75
CA LEU A 24 -0.45 4.03 5.10
C LEU A 24 0.05 5.00 6.19
N LYS A 25 1.12 5.74 5.93
CA LYS A 25 1.70 6.69 6.90
C LYS A 25 0.95 8.01 7.02
N ARG A 26 0.25 8.44 5.97
CA ARG A 26 -0.28 9.83 5.88
C ARG A 26 -1.80 9.90 5.85
N PHE A 27 -2.50 8.82 5.57
CA PHE A 27 -3.94 8.85 5.45
C PHE A 27 -4.59 9.19 6.81
N LYS A 28 -5.50 10.17 6.76
CA LYS A 28 -6.33 10.61 7.88
C LYS A 28 -7.79 10.50 7.45
N GLU A 29 -8.59 9.80 8.24
CA GLU A 29 -10.01 9.58 7.92
C GLU A 29 -10.81 10.88 7.96
N SER A 30 -10.47 11.77 8.91
CA SER A 30 -11.06 13.09 9.11
C SER A 30 -10.00 14.19 9.22
N ASP A 31 -10.35 15.37 8.72
CA ASP A 31 -9.55 16.60 8.79
C ASP A 31 -9.59 17.12 10.24
N GLY A 32 -8.73 16.55 11.10
CA GLY A 32 -8.75 16.79 12.54
C GLY A 32 -8.21 15.63 13.36
N ALA A 33 -8.08 14.44 12.77
CA ALA A 33 -7.37 13.34 13.40
C ALA A 33 -5.90 13.73 13.67
N GLY A 34 -5.49 13.68 14.93
CA GLY A 34 -4.11 13.95 15.33
C GLY A 34 -3.14 12.95 14.70
N GLU A 35 -3.56 11.69 14.59
CA GLU A 35 -2.73 10.55 14.18
C GLU A 35 -3.19 9.97 12.84
N PRO A 36 -2.26 9.41 12.02
CA PRO A 36 -2.62 8.68 10.81
C PRO A 36 -3.46 7.44 11.15
N PHE A 37 -4.54 7.22 10.39
CA PHE A 37 -5.52 6.17 10.68
C PHE A 37 -4.90 4.76 10.65
N TYR A 38 -4.12 4.44 9.61
CA TYR A 38 -3.54 3.10 9.47
C TYR A 38 -2.35 2.86 10.40
N GLU A 39 -1.75 3.89 10.97
CA GLU A 39 -0.71 3.72 11.99
C GLU A 39 -1.30 3.15 13.28
N ALA A 40 -2.47 3.63 13.69
CA ALA A 40 -3.24 3.06 14.79
C ALA A 40 -3.67 1.61 14.50
N GLU A 41 -4.15 1.32 13.29
CA GLU A 41 -4.50 -0.04 12.87
C GLU A 41 -3.28 -0.99 12.91
N MET A 42 -2.07 -0.52 12.58
CA MET A 42 -0.85 -1.31 12.67
C MET A 42 -0.50 -1.66 14.12
N GLU A 43 -0.76 -0.77 15.06
CA GLU A 43 -0.55 -1.04 16.49
C GLU A 43 -1.52 -2.12 17.00
N VAL A 44 -2.79 -2.04 16.61
CA VAL A 44 -3.80 -3.08 16.91
C VAL A 44 -3.41 -4.42 16.28
N MET A 45 -2.89 -4.39 15.05
CA MET A 45 -2.38 -5.59 14.37
C MET A 45 -1.25 -6.24 15.16
N ARG A 46 -0.28 -5.44 15.63
CA ARG A 46 0.83 -5.91 16.48
C ARG A 46 0.34 -6.47 17.81
N SER A 47 -0.61 -5.79 18.47
CA SER A 47 -1.11 -6.25 19.78
C SER A 47 -1.89 -7.56 19.69
N ARG A 48 -2.50 -7.83 18.53
CA ARG A 48 -3.25 -9.06 18.26
C ARG A 48 -2.41 -10.18 17.63
N GLU A 49 -1.12 -9.94 17.43
CA GLU A 49 -0.21 -10.86 16.71
C GLU A 49 -0.75 -11.25 15.32
N SER A 50 -1.50 -10.34 14.69
CA SER A 50 -2.03 -10.55 13.34
C SER A 50 -0.95 -10.25 12.30
N THR A 51 -0.94 -11.02 11.23
CA THR A 51 -0.08 -10.79 10.06
C THR A 51 -0.83 -10.08 8.93
N THR A 52 -2.13 -9.82 9.11
CA THR A 52 -3.02 -9.27 8.10
C THR A 52 -3.70 -8.00 8.61
N MET A 53 -3.83 -7.01 7.71
CA MET A 53 -4.54 -5.76 7.92
C MET A 53 -5.59 -5.57 6.82
N TYR A 54 -6.72 -4.95 7.17
CA TYR A 54 -7.75 -4.55 6.21
C TYR A 54 -7.57 -3.07 5.84
N VAL A 55 -7.62 -2.78 4.55
CA VAL A 55 -7.54 -1.43 3.99
C VAL A 55 -8.81 -1.18 3.17
N ASP A 56 -9.59 -0.17 3.54
CA ASP A 56 -10.74 0.26 2.73
C ASP A 56 -10.27 0.87 1.40
N PHE A 57 -10.82 0.35 0.30
CA PHE A 57 -10.50 0.85 -1.04
C PHE A 57 -10.96 2.31 -1.24
N ALA A 58 -12.04 2.75 -0.59
CA ALA A 58 -12.49 4.14 -0.65
C ALA A 58 -11.44 5.12 -0.07
N HIS A 59 -10.64 4.67 0.91
CA HIS A 59 -9.53 5.46 1.45
C HIS A 59 -8.41 5.63 0.45
N VAL A 60 -8.09 4.57 -0.29
CA VAL A 60 -7.13 4.59 -1.39
C VAL A 60 -7.57 5.56 -2.49
N MET A 61 -8.85 5.47 -2.90
CA MET A 61 -9.44 6.37 -3.91
C MET A 61 -9.36 7.85 -3.49
N ARG A 62 -9.59 8.15 -2.21
CA ARG A 62 -9.50 9.52 -1.67
C ARG A 62 -8.06 10.04 -1.60
N PHE A 63 -7.07 9.15 -1.51
CA PHE A 63 -5.68 9.54 -1.31
C PHE A 63 -4.92 9.76 -2.63
N ASN A 64 -5.06 8.83 -3.59
CA ASN A 64 -4.28 8.90 -4.82
C ASN A 64 -4.90 8.13 -6.00
N ASP A 65 -5.19 8.84 -7.10
CA ASP A 65 -5.78 8.23 -8.30
C ASP A 65 -4.86 7.24 -9.02
N VAL A 66 -3.54 7.42 -8.96
CA VAL A 66 -2.58 6.49 -9.59
C VAL A 66 -2.57 5.18 -8.83
N LEU A 67 -2.56 5.25 -7.50
CA LEU A 67 -2.62 4.08 -6.63
C LEU A 67 -3.95 3.33 -6.80
N GLN A 68 -5.09 4.04 -6.80
CA GLN A 68 -6.40 3.42 -6.99
C GLN A 68 -6.43 2.65 -8.33
N LYS A 69 -5.95 3.28 -9.40
CA LYS A 69 -6.01 2.73 -10.75
C LYS A 69 -5.10 1.52 -10.88
N ALA A 70 -3.89 1.59 -10.33
CA ALA A 70 -2.96 0.46 -10.32
C ALA A 70 -3.54 -0.74 -9.57
N ILE A 71 -4.20 -0.53 -8.43
CA ILE A 71 -4.81 -1.62 -7.65
C ILE A 71 -6.05 -2.18 -8.36
N SER A 72 -6.90 -1.34 -8.95
CA SER A 72 -8.10 -1.80 -9.67
C SER A 72 -7.79 -2.57 -10.94
N GLU A 73 -6.83 -2.12 -11.72
CA GLU A 73 -6.52 -2.72 -13.03
C GLU A 73 -5.60 -3.95 -12.90
N GLU A 74 -4.75 -3.98 -11.87
CA GLU A 74 -3.63 -4.92 -11.77
C GLU A 74 -3.55 -5.58 -10.38
N TYR A 75 -4.70 -5.88 -9.76
CA TYR A 75 -4.78 -6.44 -8.40
C TYR A 75 -3.95 -7.73 -8.22
N LEU A 76 -3.89 -8.55 -9.28
CA LEU A 76 -3.03 -9.72 -9.39
C LEU A 76 -2.17 -9.56 -10.65
N ARG A 77 -0.89 -9.20 -10.48
CA ARG A 77 0.08 -9.30 -11.58
C ARG A 77 0.56 -10.74 -11.67
N SER A 78 0.19 -11.42 -12.74
CA SER A 78 0.77 -12.70 -13.13
C SER A 78 1.86 -12.43 -14.16
N ASP A 79 3.06 -12.11 -13.69
CA ASP A 79 4.29 -12.25 -14.49
C ASP A 79 4.90 -13.65 -14.27
#